data_AF-S4NN95-F1
#
_entry.id   AF-S4NN95-F1
#
_cell.length_a   1.000
_cell.length_b   1.000
_cell.length_c   1.000
_cell.angle_alpha   90.00
_cell.angle_beta   90.00
_cell.angle_gamma   90.00
#
_symmetry.space_group_name_H-M   'P 1'
#
loop_
_entity.id
_entity.type
_entity.pdbx_description
1 polymer ?
#
loop_
_entity_poly.entity_id
_entity_poly.type
_entity_poly.pdbx_seq_one_letter_code
_entity_poly.pdbx_strand_id
1 'polypeptide(L)'
;MSLSVARPLVSVYSEKSEKVADASVPLPFVFKAPIRPDLVNDVHVSMSKNARQPYCVNKEAGHQTSAESWGTGRAVARIPRVRGGGTHRSGQGAFGNMCRGGRMFAPTKP
;
A
#
# COMPACT_ATOMS: atom_id res chain seq x y z
N MET A 1 -8.88 -7.64 -37.47
CA MET A 1 -8.63 -8.69 -38.48
C MET A 1 -8.84 -10.05 -37.82
N SER A 2 -9.85 -10.82 -38.22
CA SER A 2 -10.07 -12.16 -37.67
C SER A 2 -9.07 -13.14 -38.29
N LEU A 3 -8.05 -13.52 -37.53
CA LEU A 3 -7.17 -14.62 -37.90
C LEU A 3 -7.98 -15.92 -37.86
N SER A 4 -7.91 -16.73 -38.93
CA SER A 4 -8.44 -18.09 -38.95
C SER A 4 -7.73 -18.92 -37.87
N VAL A 5 -8.40 -19.14 -36.75
CA VAL A 5 -7.79 -19.83 -35.61
C VAL A 5 -7.98 -21.34 -35.77
N ALA A 6 -6.90 -22.08 -36.04
CA ALA A 6 -6.90 -23.54 -36.04
C ALA A 6 -7.55 -24.07 -34.75
N ARG A 7 -8.40 -25.10 -34.81
CA ARG A 7 -9.06 -25.72 -33.63
C ARG A 7 -8.32 -27.00 -33.23
N PRO A 8 -7.16 -26.91 -32.56
CA PRO A 8 -6.43 -28.11 -32.14
C PRO A 8 -7.25 -28.88 -31.10
N LEU A 9 -7.08 -30.20 -31.12
CA LEU A 9 -7.60 -31.11 -30.10
C LEU A 9 -6.55 -31.27 -29.00
N VAL A 10 -6.97 -31.21 -27.75
CA VAL A 10 -6.14 -31.44 -26.56
C VAL A 10 -6.42 -32.85 -26.05
N SER A 11 -5.36 -33.62 -25.77
CA SER A 11 -5.46 -34.99 -25.23
C SER A 11 -5.86 -34.98 -23.77
N VAL A 12 -6.74 -35.91 -23.39
CA VAL A 12 -7.11 -36.15 -21.98
C VAL A 12 -6.17 -37.20 -21.38
N TYR A 13 -5.66 -36.93 -20.19
CA TYR A 13 -4.78 -37.83 -19.44
C TYR A 13 -5.51 -38.40 -18.22
N SER A 14 -5.20 -39.65 -17.88
CA SER A 14 -5.63 -40.30 -16.64
C SER A 14 -4.75 -39.84 -15.46
N GLU A 15 -5.19 -40.13 -14.23
CA GLU A 15 -4.42 -39.83 -13.01
C GLU A 15 -3.03 -40.49 -12.99
N LYS A 16 -2.86 -41.59 -13.75
CA LYS A 16 -1.58 -42.29 -13.91
C LYS A 16 -0.67 -41.67 -14.97
N SER A 17 -1.01 -40.47 -15.47
CA SER A 17 -0.30 -39.78 -16.55
C SER A 17 -0.32 -40.53 -17.89
N GLU A 18 -1.28 -41.43 -18.09
CA GLU A 18 -1.47 -42.15 -19.35
C GLU A 18 -2.46 -41.41 -20.24
N LYS A 19 -2.18 -41.33 -21.55
CA LYS A 19 -3.12 -40.75 -22.50
C LYS A 19 -4.33 -41.67 -22.64
N VAL A 20 -5.52 -41.15 -22.42
CA VAL A 20 -6.76 -41.90 -22.62
C VAL A 20 -7.01 -42.01 -24.13
N ALA A 21 -7.18 -43.24 -24.62
CA ALA A 21 -7.49 -43.49 -26.02
C ALA A 21 -8.83 -42.84 -26.41
N ASP A 22 -8.87 -42.22 -27.60
CA ASP A 22 -10.05 -41.57 -28.19
C ASP A 22 -10.72 -40.43 -27.38
N ALA A 23 -10.15 -40.07 -26.23
CA ALA A 23 -10.59 -38.93 -25.44
C ALA A 23 -9.76 -37.68 -25.79
N SER A 24 -10.36 -36.79 -26.60
CA SER A 24 -9.78 -35.49 -26.91
C SER A 24 -10.83 -34.40 -26.88
N VAL A 25 -10.45 -33.21 -26.42
CA VAL A 25 -11.34 -32.06 -26.25
C VAL A 25 -10.84 -30.91 -27.14
N PRO A 26 -11.72 -30.23 -27.90
CA PRO A 26 -11.31 -29.06 -28.67
C PRO A 26 -10.79 -27.96 -27.75
N LEU A 27 -9.65 -27.34 -28.09
CA LEU A 27 -9.08 -26.25 -27.30
C LEU A 27 -10.07 -25.08 -27.21
N PRO A 28 -10.55 -24.71 -26.01
CA PRO A 28 -11.47 -23.60 -25.84
C PRO A 28 -10.92 -22.29 -26.41
N PHE A 29 -11.81 -21.44 -26.93
CA PHE A 29 -11.42 -20.21 -27.63
C PHE A 29 -10.56 -19.27 -26.77
N VAL A 30 -10.78 -19.24 -25.45
CA VAL A 30 -10.05 -18.37 -24.50
C VAL A 30 -8.53 -18.56 -24.55
N PHE A 31 -8.04 -19.77 -24.85
CA PHE A 31 -6.60 -20.05 -24.93
C PHE A 31 -5.92 -19.47 -26.19
N LYS A 32 -6.69 -18.95 -27.14
CA LYS A 32 -6.18 -18.24 -28.33
C LYS A 32 -6.40 -16.73 -28.25
N ALA A 33 -6.99 -16.24 -27.16
CA ALA A 33 -7.12 -14.81 -26.95
C ALA A 33 -5.73 -14.16 -26.94
N PRO A 34 -5.56 -12.97 -27.52
CA PRO A 34 -4.28 -12.27 -27.49
C PRO A 34 -3.86 -12.00 -26.05
N ILE A 35 -2.64 -12.37 -25.70
CA ILE A 35 -2.09 -12.14 -24.37
C ILE A 35 -1.67 -10.67 -24.29
N ARG A 36 -2.36 -9.91 -23.43
CA ARG A 36 -2.08 -8.50 -23.15
C ARG A 36 -1.55 -8.35 -21.71
N PRO A 37 -0.23 -8.46 -21.49
CA PRO A 37 0.35 -8.41 -20.14
C PRO A 37 0.17 -7.05 -19.47
N ASP A 38 0.08 -5.98 -20.27
CA ASP A 38 -0.29 -4.63 -19.85
C ASP A 38 -1.66 -4.61 -19.17
N LEU A 39 -2.70 -5.12 -19.84
CA LEU A 39 -4.05 -5.15 -19.28
C LEU A 39 -4.16 -6.05 -18.05
N VAL A 40 -3.50 -7.21 -18.08
CA VAL A 40 -3.51 -8.14 -16.94
C VAL A 40 -2.91 -7.45 -15.71
N ASN A 41 -1.78 -6.76 -15.88
CA ASN A 41 -1.13 -6.04 -14.79
C ASN A 41 -2.00 -4.88 -14.27
N ASP A 42 -2.58 -4.08 -15.16
CA ASP A 42 -3.41 -2.93 -14.77
C ASP A 42 -4.67 -3.35 -14.00
N VAL A 43 -5.35 -4.40 -14.48
CA VAL A 43 -6.52 -4.97 -13.79
C VAL A 43 -6.12 -5.58 -12.45
N HIS A 44 -5.02 -6.34 -12.41
CA HIS A 44 -4.54 -6.96 -11.18
C HIS A 44 -4.22 -5.91 -10.11
N VAL A 45 -3.46 -4.88 -10.47
CA VAL A 45 -3.10 -3.78 -9.57
C VAL A 45 -4.36 -3.06 -9.10
N SER A 46 -5.31 -2.75 -9.99
CA SER A 46 -6.53 -2.02 -9.64
C SER A 46 -7.44 -2.84 -8.71
N MET A 47 -7.63 -4.12 -9.00
CA MET A 47 -8.43 -5.03 -8.16
C MET A 47 -7.78 -5.28 -6.80
N SER A 48 -6.46 -5.41 -6.75
CA SER A 48 -5.71 -5.59 -5.50
C SER A 48 -5.90 -4.40 -4.54
N LYS A 49 -6.04 -3.18 -5.07
CA LYS A 49 -6.25 -1.99 -4.24
C LYS A 49 -7.57 -2.03 -3.46
N ASN A 50 -8.60 -2.71 -3.97
CA ASN A 50 -9.94 -2.76 -3.37
C ASN A 50 -10.01 -3.64 -2.12
N ALA A 51 -9.09 -4.60 -1.97
CA ALA A 51 -9.04 -5.49 -0.80
C ALA A 51 -8.37 -4.84 0.43
N ARG A 52 -7.82 -3.63 0.29
CA ARG A 52 -7.09 -2.95 1.38
C ARG A 52 -8.05 -2.21 2.30
N GLN A 53 -7.78 -2.26 3.60
CA GLN A 53 -8.50 -1.46 4.60
C GLN A 53 -7.84 -0.08 4.75
N PRO A 54 -8.62 1.01 4.85
CA PRO A 54 -8.07 2.34 5.11
C PRO A 54 -7.42 2.37 6.49
N TYR A 55 -6.30 3.09 6.60
CA TYR A 55 -5.56 3.25 7.85
C TYR A 55 -5.09 4.70 7.98
N CYS A 56 -5.13 5.24 9.19
CA CYS A 56 -4.66 6.60 9.47
C CYS A 56 -4.03 6.67 10.86
N VAL A 57 -3.23 7.71 11.09
CA VAL A 57 -2.79 8.07 12.45
C VAL A 57 -3.86 8.93 13.12
N ASN A 58 -3.90 8.92 14.46
CA ASN A 58 -4.84 9.77 15.19
C ASN A 58 -4.63 11.25 14.80
N LYS A 59 -5.71 11.93 14.44
CA LYS A 59 -5.74 13.35 14.04
C LYS A 59 -5.09 14.27 15.08
N GLU A 60 -5.20 13.94 16.36
CA GLU A 60 -4.68 14.72 17.49
C GLU A 60 -3.31 14.24 17.98
N ALA A 61 -2.72 13.21 17.36
CA ALA A 61 -1.39 12.72 17.73
C ALA A 61 -0.34 13.83 17.61
N GLY A 62 0.41 14.05 18.68
CA GLY A 62 1.44 15.08 18.75
C GLY A 62 0.91 16.51 18.91
N HIS A 63 -0.41 16.72 18.97
CA HIS A 63 -1.05 18.05 19.17
C HIS A 63 -1.54 18.32 20.59
N GLN A 64 -1.76 17.27 21.38
CA GLN A 64 -2.29 17.36 22.76
C GLN A 64 -1.23 17.77 23.80
N THR A 65 -0.22 18.54 23.41
CA THR A 65 0.85 19.01 24.30
C THR A 65 0.90 20.53 24.27
N SER A 66 0.76 21.19 25.43
CA SER A 66 0.93 22.65 25.50
C SER A 66 2.42 23.02 25.37
N ALA A 67 2.78 23.61 24.23
CA ALA A 67 4.14 24.00 23.91
C ALA A 67 4.18 25.28 23.08
N GLU A 68 5.17 26.12 23.34
CA GLU A 68 5.39 27.37 22.61
C GLU A 68 6.89 27.59 22.40
N SER A 69 7.27 28.28 21.32
CA SER A 69 8.67 28.59 21.08
C SER A 69 9.13 29.67 22.04
N TRP A 70 10.35 29.55 22.56
CA TRP A 70 10.96 30.58 23.40
C TRP A 70 11.56 31.74 22.61
N GLY A 71 11.48 31.72 21.27
CA GLY A 71 12.10 32.72 20.43
C GLY A 71 13.64 32.64 20.45
N THR A 72 14.29 33.78 20.27
CA THR A 72 15.76 33.94 20.27
C THR A 72 16.26 34.41 21.64
N GLY A 73 17.58 34.50 21.83
CA GLY A 73 18.19 34.97 23.09
C GLY A 73 18.41 33.88 24.14
N ARG A 74 18.24 32.60 23.75
CA ARG A 74 18.59 31.42 24.54
C ARG A 74 19.48 30.52 23.67
N ALA A 75 20.46 29.85 24.25
CA ALA A 75 21.38 28.94 23.55
C ALA A 75 20.71 27.60 23.13
N VAL A 76 19.51 27.68 22.55
CA VAL A 76 18.69 26.54 22.14
C VAL A 76 17.93 26.85 20.85
N ALA A 77 17.60 25.82 20.06
CA ALA A 77 16.85 25.99 18.82
C ALA A 77 15.42 26.52 19.04
N ARG A 78 14.89 27.23 18.03
CA ARG A 78 13.58 27.95 18.00
C ARG A 78 12.33 27.06 17.94
N ILE A 79 12.42 25.81 18.37
CA ILE A 79 11.34 24.83 18.33
C ILE A 79 10.37 25.03 19.51
N PRO A 80 9.05 24.79 19.34
CA PRO A 80 8.11 24.80 20.46
C PRO A 80 8.55 23.85 21.57
N ARG A 81 8.51 24.31 22.81
CA ARG A 81 8.94 23.55 23.99
C ARG A 81 7.80 23.42 24.98
N VAL A 82 7.71 22.24 25.61
CA VAL A 82 6.69 21.93 26.62
C VAL A 82 6.79 22.92 27.79
N ARG A 83 5.66 23.54 28.15
CA ARG A 83 5.57 24.50 29.26
C ARG A 83 5.66 23.81 30.63
N GLY A 84 5.77 24.59 31.70
CA GLY A 84 5.84 24.11 33.09
C GLY A 84 7.25 23.80 33.57
N GLY A 85 7.36 23.08 34.69
CA GLY A 85 8.62 22.70 35.34
C GLY A 85 8.44 21.46 36.23
N GLY A 86 9.54 20.92 36.76
CA GLY A 86 9.50 19.81 37.73
C GLY A 86 9.37 18.40 37.13
N THR A 87 9.27 18.27 35.80
CA THR A 87 9.32 16.97 35.09
C THR A 87 10.42 16.96 34.04
N HIS A 88 10.96 15.80 33.72
CA HIS A 88 11.95 15.66 32.64
C HIS A 88 11.40 16.09 31.27
N ARG A 89 10.08 16.11 31.09
CA ARG A 89 9.44 16.49 29.83
C ARG A 89 9.38 18.02 29.63
N SER A 90 9.34 18.80 30.70
CA SER A 90 9.32 20.27 30.62
C SER A 90 10.57 20.81 29.90
N GLY A 91 10.39 21.80 29.02
CA GLY A 91 11.48 22.40 28.22
C GLY A 91 11.96 21.56 27.02
N GLN A 92 11.47 20.33 26.82
CA GLN A 92 11.80 19.52 25.64
C GLN A 92 10.98 19.96 24.41
N GLY A 93 11.51 19.66 23.21
CA GLY A 93 10.83 19.97 21.93
C GLY A 93 9.53 19.18 21.73
N ALA A 94 8.53 19.84 21.15
CA ALA A 94 7.21 19.31 20.81
C ALA A 94 6.73 19.86 19.46
N PHE A 95 5.59 19.34 18.97
CA PHE A 95 4.94 19.63 17.68
C PHE A 95 5.72 19.32 16.41
N GLY A 96 7.01 19.63 16.34
CA GLY A 96 7.83 19.42 15.15
C GLY A 96 7.90 17.95 14.75
N ASN A 97 7.95 17.69 13.44
CA ASN A 97 8.12 16.34 12.87
C ASN A 97 9.49 15.73 13.18
N MET A 98 10.48 16.55 13.53
CA MET A 98 11.79 16.15 14.04
C MET A 98 11.84 15.96 15.57
N CYS A 99 10.74 16.27 16.29
CA CYS A 99 10.70 16.13 17.74
C CYS A 99 10.21 14.74 18.13
N ARG A 100 10.86 14.14 19.12
CA ARG A 100 10.35 12.93 19.78
C ARG A 100 8.96 13.20 20.38
N GLY A 101 7.97 12.43 19.96
CA GLY A 101 6.57 12.61 20.34
C GLY A 101 5.87 13.82 19.70
N GLY A 102 6.50 14.46 18.71
CA GLY A 102 5.87 15.49 17.88
C GLY A 102 5.02 14.89 16.76
N ARG A 103 4.34 15.75 16.00
CA ARG A 103 3.49 15.31 14.89
C ARG A 103 4.29 15.20 13.61
N MET A 104 4.08 14.11 12.87
CA MET A 104 4.67 13.91 11.54
C MET A 104 4.17 14.93 10.51
N PHE A 105 5.01 15.29 9.55
CA PHE A 105 4.59 16.03 8.35
C PHE A 105 3.84 15.08 7.39
N ALA A 106 2.73 15.54 6.82
CA ALA A 106 1.84 14.73 5.97
C ALA A 106 1.43 13.38 6.63
N PRO A 107 0.76 13.42 7.81
CA PRO A 107 0.26 12.20 8.45
C PRO A 107 -0.76 11.49 7.56
N THR A 108 -0.80 10.16 7.61
CA THR A 108 -1.82 9.36 6.93
C THR A 108 -3.20 9.81 7.38
N LYS A 109 -4.04 10.16 6.42
CA LYS A 109 -5.38 10.71 6.66
C LYS A 109 -6.42 9.61 6.44
N PRO A 110 -7.55 9.64 7.18
CA PRO A 110 -8.69 8.82 6.84
C PRO A 110 -9.24 9.17 5.46
#